data_AF-A0A948W1Y5-F1
#
_entry.id   AF-A0A948W1Y5-F1
#
_cell.length_a   1.000
_cell.length_b   1.000
_cell.length_c   1.000
_cell.angle_alpha   90.00
_cell.angle_beta   90.00
_cell.angle_gamma   90.00
#
_symmetry.space_group_name_H-M   'P 1'
#
loop_
_entity.id
_entity.type
_entity.pdbx_description
1 polymer ?
#
loop_
_entity_poly.entity_id
_entity_poly.type
_entity_poly.pdbx_seq_one_letter_code
_entity_poly.pdbx_strand_id
1 'polypeptide(L)' 'MKALELAPSRYDRGISLIALGRVSQVYDSLVLRINDGWKVLDIGCGTGAMTLRAAQRGAVLVSLASTIGDKG' A
#
# COMPACT_ATOMS: atom_id res chain seq x y z
N MET A 1 -1.89 -2.98 -21.86
CA MET A 1 -1.20 -1.97 -22.70
C MET A 1 0.21 -1.77 -22.16
N LYS A 2 1.24 -2.01 -22.98
CA LYS A 2 2.66 -2.07 -22.58
C LYS A 2 3.23 -0.81 -21.88
N ALA A 3 2.59 0.35 -22.01
CA ALA A 3 3.03 1.58 -21.35
C ALA A 3 2.72 1.63 -19.83
N LEU A 4 1.82 0.77 -19.34
CA LEU A 4 1.32 0.80 -17.96
C LEU A 4 2.19 0.01 -16.96
N GLU A 5 3.10 -0.83 -17.45
CA GLU A 5 4.02 -1.62 -16.60
C GLU A 5 5.25 -0.83 -16.13
N LEU A 6 5.59 0.27 -16.81
CA LEU A 6 6.87 0.97 -16.61
C LEU A 6 6.85 2.01 -15.48
N ALA A 7 5.70 2.35 -14.88
CA ALA A 7 5.67 3.30 -13.77
C ALA A 7 4.44 3.20 -12.85
N PRO A 8 4.29 2.12 -12.07
CA PRO A 8 3.25 2.00 -11.04
C PRO A 8 3.32 3.15 -10.03
N SER A 9 4.54 3.57 -9.67
CA SER A 9 4.81 4.67 -8.74
C SER A 9 4.29 6.03 -9.22
N ARG A 10 4.22 6.28 -10.53
CA ARG A 10 3.73 7.56 -11.08
C ARG A 10 2.21 7.63 -11.04
N TYR A 11 1.52 6.49 -11.16
CA TYR A 11 0.06 6.43 -11.03
C TYR A 11 -0.38 6.50 -9.57
N ASP A 12 0.28 5.78 -8.65
CA ASP A 12 0.02 5.88 -7.21
C ASP A 12 0.22 7.31 -6.70
N ARG A 13 1.27 8.00 -7.14
CA ARG A 13 1.49 9.42 -6.80
C ARG A 13 0.42 10.31 -7.42
N GLY A 14 0.00 10.06 -8.66
CA GLY A 14 -1.08 10.77 -9.32
C GLY A 14 -2.43 10.60 -8.61
N ILE A 15 -2.80 9.38 -8.25
CA ILE A 15 -4.01 9.06 -7.48
C ILE A 15 -3.92 9.65 -6.07
N SER A 16 -2.78 9.59 -5.41
CA SER A 16 -2.58 10.19 -4.08
C SER A 16 -2.71 11.72 -4.11
N LEU A 17 -2.18 12.37 -5.16
CA LEU A 17 -2.31 13.80 -5.43
C LEU A 17 -3.76 14.21 -5.78
N ILE A 18 -4.41 13.46 -6.68
CA ILE A 18 -5.82 13.69 -7.09
C ILE A 18 -6.77 13.44 -5.91
N ALA A 19 -6.47 12.44 -5.07
CA ALA A 19 -7.22 12.17 -3.85
C ALA A 19 -6.90 13.16 -2.72
N LEU A 20 -6.04 14.17 -2.93
CA LEU A 20 -5.67 15.19 -1.94
C LEU A 20 -5.20 14.58 -0.60
N GLY A 21 -4.52 13.43 -0.64
CA GLY A 21 -4.07 12.73 0.57
C GLY A 21 -5.18 12.00 1.35
N ARG A 22 -6.44 11.99 0.90
CA ARG A 22 -7.54 11.24 1.54
C ARG A 22 -7.28 9.74 1.61
N VAL A 23 -6.52 9.19 0.67
CA VAL A 23 -6.12 7.78 0.69
C VAL A 23 -5.30 7.45 1.95
N SER A 24 -4.41 8.34 2.38
CA SER A 24 -3.67 8.15 3.64
C SER A 24 -4.61 8.12 4.85
N GLN A 25 -5.60 9.02 4.89
CA GLN A 25 -6.57 9.06 6.00
C GLN A 25 -7.38 7.77 6.07
N VAL A 26 -7.77 7.21 4.93
CA VAL A 26 -8.44 5.91 4.86
C VAL A 26 -7.53 4.80 5.36
N TYR A 27 -6.26 4.76 4.96
CA TYR A 27 -5.30 3.78 5.47
C TYR A 27 -5.12 3.88 6.98
N ASP A 28 -4.98 5.08 7.52
CA ASP A 28 -4.85 5.29 8.96
C ASP A 28 -6.11 4.80 9.71
N SER A 29 -7.30 5.04 9.14
CA SER A 29 -8.57 4.53 9.68
C SER A 29 -8.71 3.00 9.63
N LEU A 30 -8.19 2.37 8.58
CA LEU A 30 -8.24 0.91 8.43
C LEU A 30 -7.28 0.23 9.39
N VAL A 31 -6.08 0.79 9.53
CA VAL A 31 -5.05 0.29 10.43
C VAL A 31 -5.48 0.39 11.89
N LEU A 32 -6.36 1.33 12.25
CA LEU A 32 -6.99 1.39 13.58
C LEU A 32 -7.71 0.10 13.99
N ARG A 33 -8.16 -0.71 13.04
CA ARG A 33 -8.92 -1.94 13.28
C ARG A 33 -8.03 -3.18 13.37
N ILE A 34 -6.72 -3.02 13.13
CA ILE A 34 -5.74 -4.11 13.19
C ILE A 34 -5.22 -4.22 14.62
N ASN A 35 -5.27 -5.44 15.16
CA ASN A 35 -4.70 -5.77 16.46
C ASN A 35 -3.33 -6.46 16.30
N ASP A 36 -2.56 -6.43 17.38
CA ASP A 36 -1.26 -7.09 17.46
C ASP A 36 -1.37 -8.60 17.18
N GLY A 37 -0.39 -9.14 16.46
CA GLY A 37 -0.31 -10.56 16.09
C GLY A 37 -1.25 -11.01 14.96
N TRP A 38 -2.07 -10.12 14.39
CA TRP A 38 -2.94 -10.48 13.27
C TRP A 38 -2.13 -10.84 12.01
N LYS A 39 -2.60 -11.87 11.28
CA LYS A 39 -2.05 -12.22 9.96
C LYS A 39 -2.83 -11.47 8.88
N VAL A 40 -2.15 -10.61 8.13
CA VAL A 40 -2.77 -9.72 7.14
C VAL A 40 -2.18 -9.96 5.76
N LEU A 41 -3.04 -10.08 4.74
CA LEU A 41 -2.65 -10.15 3.34
C LEU A 41 -2.98 -8.83 2.64
N ASP A 42 -1.95 -8.13 2.17
CA ASP A 42 -2.08 -6.87 1.42
C ASP A 42 -1.97 -7.16 -0.09
N ILE A 43 -3.11 -7.15 -0.79
CA ILE A 43 -3.18 -7.43 -2.24
C ILE A 43 -3.21 -6.11 -3.00
N GLY A 44 -2.29 -5.95 -3.95
CA GLY A 44 -2.14 -4.68 -4.66
C GLY A 44 -1.46 -3.62 -3.79
N CYS A 45 -0.43 -4.03 -3.04
CA CYS A 45 0.21 -3.20 -2.03
C CYS A 45 0.91 -1.94 -2.58
N GLY A 46 1.06 -1.81 -3.90
CA GLY A 46 1.68 -0.65 -4.56
C GLY A 46 3.08 -0.38 -3.99
N THR A 47 3.27 0.82 -3.45
CA THR A 47 4.52 1.24 -2.76
C THR A 47 4.70 0.68 -1.34
N GLY A 48 3.74 -0.09 -0.82
CA GLY A 48 3.79 -0.73 0.50
C GLY A 48 3.36 0.17 1.68
N ALA A 49 2.80 1.35 1.41
CA ALA A 49 2.45 2.33 2.44
C ALA A 49 1.44 1.80 3.48
N MET A 50 0.47 0.99 3.07
CA MET A 50 -0.50 0.35 3.99
C MET A 50 0.14 -0.83 4.72
N THR A 51 0.90 -1.67 4.02
CA THR A 51 1.67 -2.78 4.64
C THR A 51 2.52 -2.27 5.80
N LEU A 52 3.27 -1.18 5.62
CA LEU A 52 4.14 -0.62 6.66
C LEU A 52 3.36 -0.16 7.90
N ARG A 53 2.23 0.53 7.70
CA ARG A 53 1.36 0.99 8.81
C ARG A 53 0.77 -0.19 9.57
N ALA A 54 0.37 -1.25 8.89
CA ALA A 54 -0.14 -2.46 9.53
C ALA A 54 0.97 -3.19 10.31
N ALA A 55 2.19 -3.25 9.78
CA ALA A 55 3.35 -3.82 10.48
C ALA A 55 3.66 -3.05 11.78
N GLN A 56 3.54 -1.72 11.76
CA GLN A 56 3.71 -0.87 12.95
C GLN A 56 2.66 -1.14 14.04
N ARG A 57 1.52 -1.76 13.71
CA ARG A 57 0.53 -2.24 14.70
C ARG A 57 0.83 -3.63 15.24
N GLY A 58 1.93 -4.26 14.82
CA GLY A 58 2.32 -5.60 15.24
C GLY A 58 1.64 -6.73 14.44
N ALA A 59 1.02 -6.42 13.31
CA ALA A 59 0.53 -7.44 12.40
C ALA A 59 1.69 -8.16 11.68
N VAL A 60 1.49 -9.44 11.38
CA VAL A 60 2.35 -10.26 10.53
C VAL A 60 1.78 -10.22 9.13
N LEU A 61 2.56 -9.71 8.17
CA LEU A 61 2.05 -9.41 6.83
C LEU A 61 2.67 -10.25 5.73
N VAL A 62 1.85 -10.54 4.72
CA VAL A 62 2.27 -10.95 3.39
C VAL A 62 1.71 -9.92 2.41
N SER A 63 2.53 -9.46 1.47
CA SER A 63 2.12 -8.46 0.48
C SER A 63 2.32 -9.01 -0.92
N LEU A 64 1.34 -8.80 -1.78
CA LEU A 64 1.36 -9.22 -3.18
C LEU A 64 1.21 -8.01 -4.09
N ALA A 65 2.14 -7.86 -5.02
CA ALA A 65 2.11 -6.85 -6.07
C ALA A 65 2.11 -7.54 -7.45
N SER A 66 1.35 -6.97 -8.39
CA SER A 66 1.38 -7.41 -9.80
C SER A 66 2.61 -6.88 -10.55
N THR A 67 3.43 -6.04 -9.90
CA THR A 67 4.60 -5.39 -10.47
C THR A 67 5.79 -5.62 -9.55
N ILE A 68 6.96 -5.88 -10.13
CA ILE A 68 8.22 -5.94 -9.37
C ILE A 68 8.54 -4.50 -8.94
N GLY A 69 8.66 -4.27 -7.63
CA GLY A 69 8.99 -2.94 -7.11
C GLY A 69 10.36 -2.49 -7.62
N ASP A 70 10.43 -1.23 -8.05
CA ASP A 70 11.70 -0.57 -8.38
C ASP A 70 12.53 -0.49 -7.11
N LYS A 71 13.58 -1.32 -7.01
CA LYS A 71 14.56 -1.27 -5.92
C LYS A 71 15.46 -0.08 -6.20
N GLY A 72 14.94 1.13 -5.95
CA GLY A 72 15.76 2.33 -5.82
C GLY A 72 16.71 2.19 -4.63
#